data_AF-A0A3P6AEK7-F1
#
_entry.id   AF-A0A3P6AEK7-F1
#
_cell.length_a   1.000
_cell.length_b   1.000
_cell.length_c   1.000
_cell.angle_alpha   90.00
_cell.angle_beta   90.00
_cell.angle_gamma   90.00
#
_symmetry.space_group_name_H-M   'P 1'
#
loop_
_entity.id
_entity.type
_entity.pdbx_description
1 polymer ?
#
loop_
_entity_poly.entity_id
_entity_poly.type
_entity_poly.pdbx_seq_one_letter_code
_entity_poly.pdbx_strand_id
1 'polypeptide(L)'
;MGITETAGESSARKTRRRAPTSFESLDTDILCIIFSFLDLFDLVHCTVVCNSWYAVIKKLKLLQSSCRRMHQVGSTSLEQPREIDVEDFAMKHHKMALLRGRIEIERWEAHSHRFSQCRMKKGLLLTGVGDKVMRLWSLNSYKCMEVYSLPDAASLVDFDFDESKVKPFQVHSFVKLTFKDFEVVGLVGTRISIWRRNGQRSIFPSREGTIPKGLCMRYIDPEAVVGCEDGTARVFDMYSKTCSQIIRTHGGPITCLSLSDSQLFLSGSSLGRVTVSDPLLDQPVAMLKSTITAGGIQTICFNQGSNLAFSGTTAGYVSCWDLRKMRQVWENRVSPNVVYSIQQLKNDTSVMVAGGIDGVLRVVDQKSGRVLSSCIMDDKVSTVLRRQSQVVVEKRRGKRVSQDVEIDKIERKTRPQISCIAMGMKKDSSSSLFFKLSTRTSVECDCVSAEVKCFLTS
;
A
#
# COMPACT_ATOMS: atom_id res chain seq x y z
N MET A 1 15.68 -29.20 -85.23
CA MET A 1 16.52 -28.76 -84.11
C MET A 1 15.67 -27.89 -83.20
N GLY A 2 15.35 -28.37 -81.98
CA GLY A 2 14.91 -27.59 -80.82
C GLY A 2 13.60 -26.77 -80.93
N ILE A 3 12.82 -26.46 -79.90
CA ILE A 3 12.75 -26.79 -78.47
C ILE A 3 11.29 -26.42 -78.12
N THR A 4 10.54 -27.24 -77.40
CA THR A 4 9.37 -26.77 -76.65
C THR A 4 9.40 -27.36 -75.24
N GLU A 5 9.46 -26.46 -74.26
CA GLU A 5 9.61 -26.73 -72.84
C GLU A 5 8.33 -27.35 -72.25
N THR A 6 8.54 -28.37 -71.41
CA THR A 6 7.53 -29.01 -70.57
C THR A 6 7.39 -28.25 -69.25
N ALA A 7 6.23 -27.66 -68.98
CA ALA A 7 5.85 -27.22 -67.63
C ALA A 7 5.09 -28.35 -66.92
N GLY A 8 5.66 -28.84 -65.81
CA GLY A 8 5.09 -29.91 -65.00
C GLY A 8 3.98 -29.44 -64.07
N GLU A 9 2.88 -30.20 -64.05
CA GLU A 9 1.92 -30.20 -62.95
C GLU A 9 2.44 -31.11 -61.83
N SER A 10 2.53 -30.58 -60.60
CA SER A 10 2.61 -31.41 -59.40
C SER A 10 1.64 -30.87 -58.34
N SER A 11 0.72 -31.75 -57.94
CA SER A 11 -0.26 -31.49 -56.90
C SER A 11 0.32 -31.77 -55.50
N ALA A 12 -0.36 -31.20 -54.50
CA ALA A 12 -0.43 -31.64 -53.09
C ALA A 12 0.63 -31.11 -52.09
N ARG A 13 0.21 -30.13 -51.28
CA ARG A 13 -0.25 -30.31 -49.88
C ARG A 13 -0.37 -28.95 -49.18
N LYS A 14 -1.59 -28.38 -49.14
CA LYS A 14 -1.91 -27.33 -48.17
C LYS A 14 -2.24 -27.97 -46.83
N THR A 15 -1.28 -28.00 -45.92
CA THR A 15 -1.51 -28.27 -44.49
C THR A 15 -2.52 -27.26 -43.94
N ARG A 16 -3.76 -27.71 -43.66
CA ARG A 16 -4.73 -26.96 -42.85
C ARG A 16 -4.15 -26.78 -41.46
N ARG A 17 -3.68 -25.56 -41.14
CA ARG A 17 -3.45 -25.15 -39.74
C ARG A 17 -4.80 -25.16 -39.02
N ARG A 18 -4.96 -26.03 -38.01
CA ARG A 18 -6.09 -25.96 -37.07
C ARG A 18 -6.05 -24.59 -36.39
N ALA A 19 -7.14 -23.83 -36.50
CA ALA A 19 -7.34 -22.63 -35.70
C ALA A 19 -7.36 -23.03 -34.21
N PRO A 20 -6.79 -22.22 -33.30
CA PRO A 20 -6.89 -22.49 -31.88
C PRO A 20 -8.36 -22.39 -31.48
N THR A 21 -8.91 -23.44 -30.89
CA THR A 21 -10.24 -23.40 -30.27
C THR A 21 -10.18 -22.40 -29.13
N SER A 22 -10.76 -21.21 -29.32
CA SER A 22 -10.93 -20.29 -28.21
C SER A 22 -11.85 -20.96 -27.17
N PHE A 23 -11.45 -20.92 -25.91
CA PHE A 23 -12.24 -21.43 -24.77
C PHE A 23 -13.65 -20.80 -24.66
N GLU A 24 -13.96 -19.80 -25.48
CA GLU A 24 -15.26 -19.16 -25.62
C GLU A 24 -16.32 -20.03 -26.32
N SER A 25 -15.94 -21.16 -26.94
CA SER A 25 -16.88 -22.05 -27.63
C SER A 25 -17.41 -23.21 -26.78
N LEU A 26 -17.16 -23.23 -25.47
CA LEU A 26 -17.64 -24.29 -24.58
C LEU A 26 -19.12 -24.12 -24.28
N ASP A 27 -19.85 -25.23 -24.34
CA ASP A 27 -21.29 -25.24 -24.10
C ASP A 27 -21.61 -24.87 -22.65
N THR A 28 -22.74 -24.21 -22.46
CA THR A 28 -23.15 -23.62 -21.16
C THR A 28 -23.13 -24.65 -20.04
N ASP A 29 -23.61 -25.86 -20.32
CA ASP A 29 -23.70 -26.96 -19.35
C ASP A 29 -22.34 -27.51 -18.94
N ILE A 30 -21.35 -27.49 -19.82
CA ILE A 30 -19.99 -27.93 -19.52
C ILE A 30 -19.33 -26.90 -18.59
N LEU A 31 -19.52 -25.60 -18.85
CA LEU A 31 -19.06 -24.54 -17.96
C LEU A 31 -19.68 -24.65 -16.57
N CYS A 32 -20.97 -25.00 -16.45
CA CYS A 32 -21.63 -25.25 -15.17
C CYS A 32 -20.93 -26.34 -14.36
N ILE A 33 -20.64 -27.47 -15.02
CA ILE A 33 -20.00 -28.62 -14.39
C ILE A 33 -18.60 -28.22 -13.91
N ILE A 34 -17.81 -27.57 -14.77
CA ILE A 34 -16.47 -27.09 -14.40
C ILE A 34 -16.56 -26.14 -13.20
N PHE A 35 -17.42 -25.13 -13.26
CA PHE A 35 -17.62 -24.15 -12.19
C PHE A 35 -18.12 -24.77 -10.88
N SER A 36 -18.84 -25.88 -10.92
CA SER A 36 -19.32 -26.57 -9.70
C SER A 36 -18.19 -27.20 -8.88
N PHE A 37 -17.06 -27.53 -9.52
CA PHE A 37 -15.87 -28.08 -8.87
C PHE A 37 -14.88 -27.00 -8.38
N LEU A 38 -15.11 -25.75 -8.77
CA LEU A 38 -14.29 -24.63 -8.35
C LEU A 38 -14.64 -24.19 -6.93
N ASP A 39 -13.64 -23.74 -6.19
CA ASP A 39 -13.88 -23.10 -4.90
C ASP A 39 -14.55 -21.74 -5.10
N LEU A 40 -15.03 -21.12 -4.00
CA LEU A 40 -15.71 -19.83 -4.10
C LEU A 40 -14.80 -18.74 -4.71
N PHE A 41 -13.48 -18.87 -4.58
CA PHE A 41 -12.51 -17.89 -5.04
C PHE A 41 -12.28 -17.99 -6.55
N ASP A 42 -12.06 -19.19 -7.05
CA ASP A 42 -11.96 -19.50 -8.48
C ASP A 42 -13.27 -19.19 -9.20
N LEU A 43 -14.42 -19.38 -8.53
CA LEU A 43 -15.72 -19.02 -9.07
C LEU A 43 -15.87 -17.50 -9.24
N VAL A 44 -15.48 -16.71 -8.23
CA VAL A 44 -15.43 -15.23 -8.34
C VAL A 44 -14.45 -14.80 -9.43
N HIS A 45 -13.33 -15.49 -9.62
CA HIS A 45 -12.42 -15.18 -10.72
C HIS A 45 -13.08 -15.38 -12.08
N CYS A 46 -13.76 -16.51 -12.28
CA CYS A 46 -14.46 -16.82 -13.51
C CYS A 46 -15.55 -15.79 -13.87
N THR A 47 -16.16 -15.11 -12.89
CA THR A 47 -17.15 -14.07 -13.19
C THR A 47 -16.56 -12.83 -13.85
N VAL A 48 -15.26 -12.61 -13.75
CA VAL A 48 -14.63 -11.39 -14.27
C VAL A 48 -13.73 -11.66 -15.49
N VAL A 49 -13.67 -12.91 -15.96
CA VAL A 49 -12.94 -13.31 -17.18
C VAL A 49 -13.64 -12.78 -18.44
N CYS A 50 -14.96 -12.98 -18.55
CA CYS A 50 -15.77 -12.46 -19.65
C CYS A 50 -17.27 -12.41 -19.28
N ASN A 51 -18.05 -11.60 -20.02
CA ASN A 51 -19.48 -11.44 -19.79
C ASN A 51 -20.29 -12.74 -19.90
N SER A 52 -19.84 -13.68 -20.74
CA SER A 52 -20.48 -14.99 -20.89
C SER A 52 -20.36 -15.82 -19.61
N TRP A 53 -19.17 -15.93 -19.04
CA TRP A 53 -18.94 -16.68 -17.80
C TRP A 53 -19.64 -16.01 -16.61
N TYR A 54 -19.61 -14.68 -16.54
CA TYR A 54 -20.41 -13.91 -15.58
C TYR A 54 -21.89 -14.30 -15.65
N ALA A 55 -22.48 -14.31 -16.85
CA ALA A 55 -23.88 -14.65 -17.05
C ALA A 55 -24.20 -16.09 -16.62
N VAL A 56 -23.34 -17.07 -16.93
CA VAL A 56 -23.51 -18.46 -16.50
C VAL A 56 -23.50 -18.59 -14.97
N ILE A 57 -22.49 -18.00 -14.32
CA ILE A 57 -22.32 -18.08 -12.86
C ILE A 57 -23.46 -17.36 -12.13
N LYS A 58 -23.90 -16.20 -12.66
CA LYS A 58 -25.03 -15.44 -12.12
C LYS A 58 -26.36 -16.17 -12.29
N LYS A 59 -26.62 -16.73 -13.49
CA LYS A 59 -27.86 -17.46 -13.82
C LYS A 59 -28.09 -18.66 -12.92
N LEU A 60 -27.02 -19.34 -12.49
CA LEU A 60 -27.09 -20.57 -11.72
C LEU A 60 -27.00 -20.38 -10.21
N LYS A 61 -26.87 -19.13 -9.71
CA LYS A 61 -26.71 -18.83 -8.28
C LYS A 61 -25.59 -19.68 -7.61
N LEU A 62 -24.58 -20.10 -8.38
CA LEU A 62 -23.48 -20.96 -7.91
C LEU A 62 -22.69 -20.28 -6.79
N LEU A 63 -22.52 -18.97 -6.91
CA LEU A 63 -21.91 -18.12 -5.89
C LEU A 63 -22.70 -18.14 -4.57
N GLN A 64 -24.03 -18.07 -4.62
CA GLN A 64 -24.89 -18.14 -3.42
C GLN A 64 -24.88 -19.52 -2.77
N SER A 65 -24.90 -20.60 -3.56
CA SER A 65 -24.88 -21.97 -3.05
C SER A 65 -23.51 -22.36 -2.46
N SER A 66 -22.42 -21.87 -3.05
CA SER A 66 -21.08 -22.05 -2.51
C SER A 66 -20.86 -21.21 -1.23
N CYS A 67 -21.40 -19.99 -1.15
CA CYS A 67 -21.42 -19.20 0.10
C CYS A 67 -22.19 -19.92 1.23
N ARG A 68 -23.35 -20.54 0.92
CA ARG A 68 -24.13 -21.31 1.91
C ARG A 68 -23.35 -22.50 2.48
N ARG A 69 -22.57 -23.21 1.65
CA ARG A 69 -21.70 -24.31 2.09
C ARG A 69 -20.61 -23.83 3.07
N MET A 70 -20.06 -22.64 2.85
CA MET A 70 -19.06 -22.03 3.74
C MET A 70 -19.65 -21.55 5.07
N HIS A 71 -20.84 -20.93 5.04
CA HIS A 71 -21.51 -20.45 6.26
C HIS A 71 -22.05 -21.56 7.17
N GLN A 72 -22.27 -22.79 6.65
CA GLN A 72 -22.64 -23.94 7.50
C GLN A 72 -21.52 -24.41 8.44
N VAL A 73 -20.28 -23.92 8.28
CA VAL A 73 -19.16 -24.22 9.20
C VAL A 73 -19.04 -23.18 10.34
N GLY A 74 -19.88 -22.13 10.35
CA GLY A 74 -19.85 -21.11 11.40
C GLY A 74 -21.13 -20.29 11.46
N SER A 75 -21.99 -20.62 12.41
CA SER A 75 -23.21 -19.89 12.84
C SER A 75 -24.44 -19.94 11.92
N THR A 76 -25.54 -20.40 12.53
CA THR A 76 -26.92 -20.41 12.02
C THR A 76 -27.54 -19.02 12.17
N SER A 77 -27.66 -18.28 11.08
CA SER A 77 -28.66 -17.20 10.98
C SER A 77 -29.11 -17.04 9.52
N LEU A 78 -30.42 -17.23 9.31
CA LEU A 78 -31.11 -17.06 8.03
C LEU A 78 -31.28 -15.56 7.73
N GLU A 79 -30.30 -14.95 7.07
CA GLU A 79 -30.51 -13.67 6.39
C GLU A 79 -30.51 -13.87 4.86
N GLN A 80 -31.34 -13.08 4.17
CA GLN A 80 -31.50 -13.12 2.71
C GLN A 80 -30.17 -12.88 1.98
N PRO A 81 -29.93 -13.51 0.81
CA PRO A 81 -28.64 -13.43 0.14
C PRO A 81 -28.46 -12.04 -0.48
N ARG A 82 -27.68 -11.19 0.18
CA ARG A 82 -27.13 -9.97 -0.44
C ARG A 82 -26.18 -10.38 -1.58
N GLU A 83 -26.12 -9.56 -2.62
CA GLU A 83 -25.18 -9.71 -3.73
C GLU A 83 -23.76 -9.88 -3.17
N ILE A 84 -22.99 -10.84 -3.69
CA ILE A 84 -21.64 -11.11 -3.16
C ILE A 84 -20.75 -9.94 -3.51
N ASP A 85 -20.36 -9.20 -2.48
CA ASP A 85 -19.39 -8.12 -2.57
C ASP A 85 -18.00 -8.72 -2.76
N VAL A 86 -17.53 -8.65 -4.00
CA VAL A 86 -16.22 -9.13 -4.44
C VAL A 86 -15.08 -8.41 -3.70
N GLU A 87 -15.30 -7.15 -3.28
CA GLU A 87 -14.29 -6.38 -2.53
C GLU A 87 -14.16 -6.90 -1.09
N ASP A 88 -15.26 -7.06 -0.36
CA ASP A 88 -15.26 -7.61 1.00
C ASP A 88 -14.61 -9.00 1.04
N PHE A 89 -14.87 -9.81 0.02
CA PHE A 89 -14.28 -11.14 -0.10
C PHE A 89 -12.75 -11.09 -0.30
N ALA A 90 -12.25 -10.19 -1.15
CA ALA A 90 -10.83 -9.99 -1.32
C ALA A 90 -10.15 -9.44 -0.06
N MET A 91 -10.82 -8.59 0.71
CA MET A 91 -10.29 -8.09 2.00
C MET A 91 -10.22 -9.21 3.05
N LYS A 92 -11.22 -10.11 3.09
CA LYS A 92 -11.14 -11.31 3.95
C LYS A 92 -9.96 -12.20 3.57
N HIS A 93 -9.73 -12.40 2.27
CA HIS A 93 -8.63 -13.20 1.79
C HIS A 93 -7.27 -12.56 2.10
N HIS A 94 -7.16 -11.25 1.90
CA HIS A 94 -6.03 -10.45 2.34
C HIS A 94 -5.74 -10.68 3.82
N LYS A 95 -6.73 -10.52 4.70
CA LYS A 95 -6.55 -10.80 6.13
C LYS A 95 -5.96 -12.19 6.36
N MET A 96 -6.50 -13.22 5.71
CA MET A 96 -5.98 -14.59 5.84
C MET A 96 -4.55 -14.74 5.31
N ALA A 97 -4.17 -14.02 4.25
CA ALA A 97 -2.81 -13.94 3.74
C ALA A 97 -1.82 -13.48 4.81
N LEU A 98 -2.14 -12.35 5.44
CA LEU A 98 -1.29 -11.76 6.45
C LEU A 98 -1.18 -12.65 7.70
N LEU A 99 -2.23 -13.41 8.03
CA LEU A 99 -2.27 -14.24 9.24
C LEU A 99 -1.69 -15.64 9.07
N ARG A 100 -1.96 -16.30 7.92
CA ARG A 100 -1.64 -17.72 7.71
C ARG A 100 -0.85 -17.97 6.42
N GLY A 101 -0.79 -17.01 5.51
CA GLY A 101 -0.06 -17.12 4.26
C GLY A 101 1.45 -17.32 4.48
N ARG A 102 2.11 -17.88 3.46
CA ARG A 102 3.56 -17.97 3.40
C ARG A 102 4.14 -16.58 3.25
N ILE A 103 5.20 -16.29 4.00
CA ILE A 103 5.86 -14.99 3.98
C ILE A 103 7.15 -15.15 3.18
N GLU A 104 7.21 -14.47 2.05
CA GLU A 104 8.42 -14.32 1.25
C GLU A 104 8.95 -12.91 1.42
N ILE A 105 10.27 -12.77 1.51
CA ILE A 105 10.95 -11.51 1.74
C ILE A 105 11.97 -11.33 0.64
N GLU A 106 11.75 -10.34 -0.21
CA GLU A 106 12.61 -9.99 -1.32
C GLU A 106 13.37 -8.71 -0.98
N ARG A 107 14.68 -8.84 -0.84
CA ARG A 107 15.59 -7.75 -0.48
C ARG A 107 16.34 -7.27 -1.69
N TRP A 108 16.46 -5.97 -1.87
CA TRP A 108 17.34 -5.38 -2.87
C TRP A 108 17.93 -4.06 -2.39
N GLU A 109 19.08 -3.70 -2.95
CA GLU A 109 19.70 -2.40 -2.72
C GLU A 109 18.95 -1.33 -3.52
N ALA A 110 18.38 -0.35 -2.81
CA ALA A 110 17.63 0.74 -3.44
C ALA A 110 18.46 2.02 -3.56
N HIS A 111 19.30 2.31 -2.57
CA HIS A 111 20.06 3.55 -2.52
C HIS A 111 21.50 3.27 -2.10
N SER A 112 22.47 4.01 -2.63
CA SER A 112 23.87 3.93 -2.17
C SER A 112 24.07 4.54 -0.78
N HIS A 113 23.12 5.35 -0.32
CA HIS A 113 23.12 5.99 0.99
C HIS A 113 21.86 5.65 1.78
N ARG A 114 21.95 5.84 3.09
CA ARG A 114 20.86 5.59 4.04
C ARG A 114 19.68 6.52 3.75
N PHE A 115 18.53 5.95 3.38
CA PHE A 115 17.26 6.68 3.15
C PHE A 115 16.17 6.28 4.17
N SER A 116 15.35 7.18 4.71
CA SER A 116 14.47 6.89 5.85
C SER A 116 13.00 6.65 5.53
N GLN A 117 12.57 6.88 4.29
CA GLN A 117 11.14 6.87 3.97
C GLN A 117 10.80 6.14 2.68
N CYS A 118 9.65 5.47 2.69
CA CYS A 118 9.05 4.87 1.52
C CYS A 118 7.53 5.11 1.47
N ARG A 119 6.99 5.24 0.26
CA ARG A 119 5.55 5.33 -0.03
C ARG A 119 5.22 4.40 -1.17
N MET A 120 4.07 3.74 -1.12
CA MET A 120 3.66 2.85 -2.19
C MET A 120 2.29 3.24 -2.71
N LYS A 121 2.14 3.24 -4.03
CA LYS A 121 0.87 3.49 -4.71
C LYS A 121 0.79 2.66 -5.99
N LYS A 122 -0.29 1.89 -6.14
CA LYS A 122 -0.58 1.08 -7.33
C LYS A 122 0.62 0.24 -7.84
N GLY A 123 1.35 -0.43 -6.95
CA GLY A 123 2.53 -1.25 -7.32
C GLY A 123 3.79 -0.46 -7.71
N LEU A 124 3.79 0.86 -7.52
CA LEU A 124 4.98 1.70 -7.57
C LEU A 124 5.44 2.01 -6.15
N LEU A 125 6.73 1.90 -5.89
CA LEU A 125 7.35 2.26 -4.62
C LEU A 125 8.24 3.48 -4.82
N LEU A 126 7.94 4.56 -4.13
CA LEU A 126 8.79 5.74 -4.05
C LEU A 126 9.61 5.68 -2.77
N THR A 127 10.91 5.90 -2.90
CA THR A 127 11.88 5.81 -1.80
C THR A 127 12.77 7.05 -1.80
N GLY A 128 13.11 7.55 -0.62
CA GLY A 128 13.98 8.72 -0.46
C GLY A 128 14.17 9.14 1.00
N VAL A 129 14.67 10.36 1.19
CA VAL A 129 14.99 11.03 2.48
C VAL A 129 16.29 10.53 3.08
N GLY A 130 17.41 11.20 2.78
CA GLY A 130 18.75 10.90 3.34
C GLY A 130 19.85 10.85 2.28
N ASP A 131 19.48 10.59 1.04
CA ASP A 131 20.29 10.78 -0.15
C ASP A 131 19.83 12.03 -0.94
N LYS A 132 20.59 12.42 -1.95
CA LYS A 132 20.28 13.58 -2.81
C LYS A 132 19.25 13.26 -3.91
N VAL A 133 18.65 12.07 -3.92
CA VAL A 133 17.69 11.68 -4.96
C VAL A 133 16.48 10.96 -4.37
N MET A 134 15.38 10.95 -5.11
CA MET A 134 14.25 10.05 -4.84
C MET A 134 14.17 9.06 -5.97
N ARG A 135 13.89 7.80 -5.66
CA ARG A 135 13.83 6.73 -6.67
C ARG A 135 12.44 6.11 -6.69
N LEU A 136 11.86 6.03 -7.89
CA LEU A 136 10.59 5.38 -8.16
C LEU A 136 10.85 3.99 -8.73
N TRP A 137 10.28 2.96 -8.11
CA TRP A 137 10.52 1.56 -8.43
C TRP A 137 9.26 0.87 -8.91
N SER A 138 9.39 0.05 -9.94
CA SER A 138 8.37 -0.92 -10.31
C SER A 138 8.49 -2.15 -9.41
N LEU A 139 7.48 -2.44 -8.62
CA LEU A 139 7.48 -3.62 -7.76
C LEU A 139 7.21 -4.93 -8.50
N ASN A 140 6.89 -4.86 -9.79
CA ASN A 140 6.75 -6.03 -10.65
C ASN A 140 8.10 -6.49 -11.19
N SER A 141 9.02 -5.55 -11.44
CA SER A 141 10.30 -5.81 -12.10
C SER A 141 11.52 -5.46 -11.26
N TYR A 142 11.34 -4.81 -10.10
CA TYR A 142 12.40 -4.24 -9.27
C TYR A 142 13.29 -3.22 -10.00
N LYS A 143 12.83 -2.71 -11.15
CA LYS A 143 13.53 -1.69 -11.91
C LYS A 143 13.26 -0.32 -11.32
N CYS A 144 14.33 0.46 -11.15
CA CYS A 144 14.23 1.90 -10.96
C CYS A 144 13.68 2.50 -12.26
N MET A 145 12.47 3.03 -12.20
CA MET A 145 11.79 3.64 -13.34
C MET A 145 12.25 5.08 -13.54
N GLU A 146 12.35 5.83 -12.45
CA GLU A 146 12.66 7.26 -12.48
C GLU A 146 13.54 7.63 -11.28
N VAL A 147 14.43 8.61 -11.48
CA VAL A 147 15.27 9.19 -10.43
C VAL A 147 15.01 10.69 -10.41
N TYR A 148 14.52 11.20 -9.29
CA TYR A 148 14.26 12.61 -9.08
C TYR A 148 15.40 13.24 -8.27
N SER A 149 16.19 14.11 -8.88
CA SER A 149 17.27 14.80 -8.19
C SER A 149 16.75 15.95 -7.31
N LEU A 150 17.27 16.00 -6.08
CA LEU A 150 17.05 17.09 -5.14
C LEU A 150 17.98 18.27 -5.49
N PRO A 151 17.64 19.51 -5.11
CA PRO A 151 18.51 20.65 -5.33
C PRO A 151 19.73 20.54 -4.41
N ASP A 152 20.91 20.92 -4.91
CA ASP A 152 22.22 20.49 -4.38
C ASP A 152 22.54 20.85 -2.91
N ALA A 153 21.72 21.67 -2.25
CA ALA A 153 21.93 22.17 -0.89
C ALA A 153 20.86 21.75 0.13
N ALA A 154 19.75 21.12 -0.26
CA ALA A 154 18.61 20.95 0.64
C ALA A 154 18.24 19.47 0.87
N SER A 155 18.03 19.12 2.15
CA SER A 155 17.63 17.78 2.57
C SER A 155 16.13 17.57 2.32
N LEU A 156 15.76 16.46 1.71
CA LEU A 156 14.37 16.03 1.62
C LEU A 156 13.89 15.58 3.00
N VAL A 157 12.71 16.04 3.41
CA VAL A 157 12.12 15.77 4.72
C VAL A 157 11.03 14.72 4.61
N ASP A 158 10.06 14.92 3.70
CA ASP A 158 8.93 14.01 3.47
C ASP A 158 8.44 14.18 2.02
N PHE A 159 7.71 13.20 1.51
CA PHE A 159 7.16 13.21 0.17
C PHE A 159 5.86 12.41 0.05
N ASP A 160 5.07 12.74 -0.97
CA ASP A 160 3.83 12.07 -1.30
C ASP A 160 3.58 12.00 -2.81
N PHE A 161 2.64 11.13 -3.19
CA PHE A 161 2.18 11.04 -4.57
C PHE A 161 1.09 12.08 -4.87
N ASP A 162 1.14 12.68 -6.05
CA ASP A 162 0.03 13.47 -6.58
C ASP A 162 -0.94 12.58 -7.36
N GLU A 163 -2.19 12.56 -6.93
CA GLU A 163 -3.27 11.75 -7.51
C GLU A 163 -4.16 12.54 -8.48
N SER A 164 -4.01 13.87 -8.59
CA SER A 164 -4.88 14.77 -9.35
C SER A 164 -4.90 14.50 -10.86
N LYS A 165 -3.81 13.92 -11.39
CA LYS A 165 -3.61 13.74 -12.84
C LYS A 165 -3.76 12.32 -13.36
N VAL A 166 -4.38 11.41 -12.60
CA VAL A 166 -4.79 10.12 -13.17
C VAL A 166 -5.98 10.35 -14.12
N LYS A 167 -5.72 10.93 -15.30
CA LYS A 167 -6.71 11.06 -16.36
C LYS A 167 -6.92 9.67 -16.96
N PRO A 168 -8.15 9.11 -17.00
CA PRO A 168 -8.41 7.95 -17.83
C PRO A 168 -8.22 8.37 -19.29
N PHE A 169 -7.13 7.90 -19.91
CA PHE A 169 -6.92 8.13 -21.33
C PHE A 169 -7.92 7.25 -22.10
N GLN A 170 -8.97 7.88 -22.63
CA GLN A 170 -10.00 7.22 -23.41
C GLN A 170 -9.48 7.06 -24.85
N VAL A 171 -9.03 5.85 -25.21
CA VAL A 171 -8.87 5.46 -26.61
C VAL A 171 -9.64 4.18 -26.81
N HIS A 172 -10.72 4.27 -27.59
CA HIS A 172 -11.45 3.18 -28.24
C HIS A 172 -11.57 1.89 -27.40
N SER A 173 -12.67 1.76 -26.68
CA SER A 173 -13.20 0.51 -26.07
C SER A 173 -12.31 -0.29 -25.11
N PHE A 174 -11.09 0.14 -24.77
CA PHE A 174 -10.28 -0.47 -23.70
C PHE A 174 -9.63 0.61 -22.83
N VAL A 175 -10.10 0.74 -21.59
CA VAL A 175 -9.49 1.64 -20.60
C VAL A 175 -8.14 1.05 -20.15
N LYS A 176 -7.07 1.38 -20.86
CA LYS A 176 -5.71 1.11 -20.39
C LYS A 176 -5.30 2.25 -19.47
N LEU A 177 -5.43 2.05 -18.16
CA LEU A 177 -4.76 2.89 -17.16
C LEU A 177 -3.24 2.81 -17.41
N THR A 178 -2.69 3.68 -18.24
CA THR A 178 -1.25 3.81 -18.36
C THR A 178 -0.74 4.37 -17.04
N PHE A 179 0.24 3.68 -16.43
CA PHE A 179 1.02 4.09 -15.26
C PHE A 179 1.81 5.39 -15.47
N LYS A 180 1.38 6.29 -16.37
CA LYS A 180 2.22 7.31 -16.98
C LYS A 180 2.32 8.63 -16.20
N ASP A 181 1.37 8.99 -15.35
CA ASP A 181 1.21 10.38 -14.90
C ASP A 181 1.16 10.56 -13.37
N PHE A 182 2.01 9.87 -12.61
CA PHE A 182 2.20 10.23 -11.20
C PHE A 182 3.21 11.37 -11.09
N GLU A 183 2.76 12.51 -10.55
CA GLU A 183 3.66 13.56 -10.07
C GLU A 183 4.03 13.28 -8.62
N VAL A 184 5.17 13.81 -8.18
CA VAL A 184 5.66 13.65 -6.81
C VAL A 184 5.74 15.02 -6.18
N VAL A 185 5.20 15.15 -4.97
CA VAL A 185 5.31 16.36 -4.15
C VAL A 185 6.22 16.05 -2.97
N GLY A 186 7.11 16.97 -2.62
CA GLY A 186 8.05 16.74 -1.53
C GLY A 186 8.50 18.03 -0.86
N LEU A 187 8.71 17.91 0.45
CA LEU A 187 9.21 18.96 1.30
C LEU A 187 10.74 18.87 1.34
N VAL A 188 11.42 19.89 0.82
CA VAL A 188 12.88 19.97 0.74
C VAL A 188 13.34 21.18 1.55
N GLY A 189 13.90 20.94 2.74
CA GLY A 189 14.22 21.99 3.72
C GLY A 189 12.97 22.80 4.07
N THR A 190 12.94 24.06 3.64
CA THR A 190 11.84 25.00 3.86
C THR A 190 10.97 25.22 2.62
N ARG A 191 11.09 24.38 1.59
CA ARG A 191 10.42 24.57 0.29
C ARG A 191 9.62 23.33 -0.09
N ILE A 192 8.51 23.51 -0.77
CA ILE A 192 7.77 22.41 -1.39
C ILE A 192 8.20 22.34 -2.86
N SER A 193 8.54 21.15 -3.35
CA SER A 193 8.90 20.91 -4.74
C SER A 193 7.93 19.89 -5.34
N ILE A 194 7.55 20.11 -6.59
CA ILE A 194 6.83 19.12 -7.40
C ILE A 194 7.75 18.66 -8.52
N TRP A 195 7.87 17.34 -8.67
CA TRP A 195 8.57 16.71 -9.77
C TRP A 195 7.57 16.05 -10.70
N ARG A 196 7.58 16.49 -11.96
CA ARG A 196 6.82 15.86 -13.03
C ARG A 196 7.69 14.88 -13.78
N ARG A 197 7.06 13.85 -14.35
CA ARG A 197 7.75 12.83 -15.14
C ARG A 197 8.47 13.38 -16.37
N ASN A 198 8.00 14.48 -16.94
CA ASN A 198 8.60 15.10 -18.14
C ASN A 198 9.89 15.89 -17.83
N GLY A 199 10.50 15.68 -16.66
CA GLY A 199 11.68 16.42 -16.20
C GLY A 199 11.38 17.85 -15.71
N GLN A 200 10.12 18.30 -15.84
CA GLN A 200 9.73 19.62 -15.35
C GLN A 200 9.61 19.60 -13.83
N ARG A 201 10.49 20.35 -13.18
CA ARG A 201 10.47 20.57 -11.74
C ARG A 201 9.94 21.95 -11.44
N SER A 202 8.93 22.05 -10.58
CA SER A 202 8.50 23.33 -10.02
C SER A 202 8.88 23.38 -8.55
N ILE A 203 9.73 24.34 -8.21
CA ILE A 203 10.10 24.63 -6.82
C ILE A 203 9.21 25.78 -6.37
N PHE A 204 8.47 25.57 -5.29
CA PHE A 204 7.68 26.59 -4.63
C PHE A 204 8.51 27.11 -3.46
N PRO A 205 9.16 28.28 -3.58
CA PRO A 205 9.76 28.90 -2.42
C PRO A 205 8.63 29.24 -1.45
N SER A 206 8.71 28.72 -0.23
CA SER A 206 8.00 29.38 0.87
C SER A 206 8.59 30.79 0.95
N ARG A 207 7.76 31.85 1.01
CA ARG A 207 8.26 33.19 1.35
C ARG A 207 9.13 33.06 2.61
N GLU A 208 10.23 33.80 2.73
CA GLU A 208 11.16 33.65 3.87
C GLU A 208 10.42 33.52 5.21
N GLY A 209 10.71 32.47 5.98
CA GLY A 209 10.08 32.20 7.28
C GLY A 209 8.74 31.44 7.25
N THR A 210 8.19 31.10 6.09
CA THR A 210 6.88 30.42 5.99
C THR A 210 6.95 28.92 6.35
N ILE A 211 8.13 28.30 6.37
CA ILE A 211 8.36 27.00 7.00
C ILE A 211 9.66 27.11 7.81
N PRO A 212 9.62 27.27 9.16
CA PRO A 212 10.83 27.45 9.96
C PRO A 212 11.67 26.17 9.96
N LYS A 213 11.02 25.02 10.17
CA LYS A 213 11.56 23.67 9.99
C LYS A 213 10.42 22.66 9.94
N GLY A 214 10.14 22.12 8.76
CA GLY A 214 9.15 21.06 8.62
C GLY A 214 9.73 19.70 8.98
N LEU A 215 8.92 18.82 9.57
CA LEU A 215 9.29 17.48 10.02
C LEU A 215 8.52 16.37 9.29
N CYS A 216 7.32 16.69 8.80
CA CYS A 216 6.48 15.77 8.04
C CYS A 216 5.57 16.53 7.08
N MET A 217 5.09 15.85 6.04
CA MET A 217 4.21 16.44 5.03
C MET A 217 3.19 15.41 4.53
N ARG A 218 1.95 15.84 4.27
CA ARG A 218 0.98 15.07 3.47
C ARG A 218 0.40 15.96 2.39
N TYR A 219 0.03 15.35 1.27
CA TYR A 219 -0.53 16.07 0.14
C TYR A 219 -1.84 15.42 -0.31
N ILE A 220 -2.85 16.27 -0.54
CA ILE A 220 -4.09 15.93 -1.22
C ILE A 220 -4.39 17.10 -2.15
N ASP A 221 -4.51 16.87 -3.45
CA ASP A 221 -4.69 17.99 -4.37
C ASP A 221 -5.91 18.86 -4.01
N PRO A 222 -5.77 20.20 -3.86
CA PRO A 222 -4.56 21.02 -4.08
C PRO A 222 -3.75 21.38 -2.84
N GLU A 223 -4.06 20.83 -1.68
CA GLU A 223 -3.47 21.20 -0.39
C GLU A 223 -2.28 20.33 0.02
N ALA A 224 -1.19 20.98 0.41
CA ALA A 224 -0.08 20.35 1.12
C ALA A 224 -0.07 20.80 2.59
N VAL A 225 -0.13 19.85 3.51
CA VAL A 225 -0.06 20.10 4.96
C VAL A 225 1.33 19.76 5.46
N VAL A 226 2.01 20.72 6.08
CA VAL A 226 3.36 20.59 6.64
C VAL A 226 3.31 20.71 8.15
N GLY A 227 3.83 19.69 8.86
CA GLY A 227 3.98 19.71 10.31
C GLY A 227 5.34 20.25 10.70
N CYS A 228 5.37 21.27 11.55
CA CYS A 228 6.60 21.98 11.91
C CYS A 228 7.12 21.63 13.31
N GLU A 229 8.41 21.91 13.54
CA GLU A 229 9.06 21.77 14.85
C GLU A 229 8.48 22.70 15.93
N ASP A 230 7.89 23.83 15.53
CA ASP A 230 7.24 24.81 16.42
C ASP A 230 5.83 24.39 16.90
N GLY A 231 5.34 23.22 16.48
CA GLY A 231 4.01 22.72 16.83
C GLY A 231 2.87 23.27 15.96
N THR A 232 3.20 24.05 14.92
CA THR A 232 2.24 24.54 13.92
C THR A 232 2.10 23.58 12.75
N ALA A 233 0.86 23.38 12.30
CA ALA A 233 0.55 22.76 11.02
C ALA A 233 0.30 23.89 10.02
N ARG A 234 1.03 23.90 8.91
CA ARG A 234 0.92 24.93 7.87
C ARG A 234 0.34 24.32 6.61
N VAL A 235 -0.73 24.90 6.12
CA VAL A 235 -1.45 24.46 4.92
C VAL A 235 -1.03 25.34 3.76
N PHE A 236 -0.65 24.71 2.65
CA PHE A 236 -0.24 25.38 1.43
C PHE A 236 -1.19 24.98 0.32
N ASP A 237 -1.72 25.98 -0.39
CA ASP A 237 -2.44 25.75 -1.64
C ASP A 237 -1.42 25.71 -2.78
N MET A 238 -1.33 24.57 -3.45
CA MET A 238 -0.37 24.33 -4.52
C MET A 238 -0.71 25.07 -5.81
N TYR A 239 -1.96 25.51 -6.00
CA TYR A 239 -2.36 26.32 -7.16
C TYR A 239 -1.96 27.79 -6.99
N SER A 240 -2.32 28.40 -5.85
CA SER A 240 -1.94 29.79 -5.54
C SER A 240 -0.48 29.96 -5.10
N LYS A 241 0.17 28.85 -4.69
CA LYS A 241 1.56 28.81 -4.22
C LYS A 241 1.78 29.63 -2.95
N THR A 242 0.75 29.79 -2.13
CA THR A 242 0.80 30.53 -0.87
C THR A 242 0.47 29.62 0.31
N CYS A 243 0.94 30.02 1.49
CA CYS A 243 0.45 29.43 2.73
C CYS A 243 -0.97 29.96 2.95
N SER A 244 -1.96 29.07 2.87
CA SER A 244 -3.35 29.41 3.09
C SER A 244 -3.62 29.56 4.59
N GLN A 245 -3.08 28.67 5.42
CA GLN A 245 -3.34 28.66 6.86
C GLN A 245 -2.16 28.25 7.73
N ILE A 246 -2.11 28.79 8.96
CA ILE A 246 -1.15 28.41 10.00
C ILE A 246 -1.93 28.08 11.28
N ILE A 247 -2.02 26.78 11.58
CA ILE A 247 -2.86 26.25 12.65
C ILE A 247 -1.96 25.83 13.82
N ARG A 248 -2.16 26.44 15.00
CA ARG A 248 -1.44 26.07 16.23
C ARG A 248 -2.07 24.82 16.84
N THR A 249 -1.56 23.66 16.44
CA THR A 249 -2.12 22.36 16.87
C THR A 249 -1.52 21.86 18.19
N HIS A 250 -0.21 22.03 18.39
CA HIS A 250 0.51 21.47 19.54
C HIS A 250 1.46 22.48 20.17
N GLY A 251 1.82 22.25 21.44
CA GLY A 251 2.87 23.01 22.13
C GLY A 251 4.29 22.50 21.89
N GLY A 252 4.47 21.56 20.96
CA GLY A 252 5.75 20.94 20.64
C GLY A 252 5.74 20.28 19.26
N PRO A 253 6.89 19.75 18.81
CA PRO A 253 7.09 19.29 17.43
C PRO A 253 6.01 18.34 16.90
N ILE A 254 5.54 18.61 15.68
CA ILE A 254 4.64 17.70 14.94
C ILE A 254 5.47 16.63 14.23
N THR A 255 5.40 15.40 14.73
CA THR A 255 6.22 14.28 14.24
C THR A 255 5.59 13.54 13.08
N CYS A 256 4.26 13.58 12.95
CA CYS A 256 3.53 12.84 11.94
C CYS A 256 2.19 13.49 11.60
N LEU A 257 1.77 13.26 10.35
CA LEU A 257 0.52 13.74 9.78
C LEU A 257 -0.22 12.63 9.03
N SER A 258 -1.54 12.70 9.02
CA SER A 258 -2.42 11.90 8.15
C SER A 258 -3.60 12.74 7.69
N LEU A 259 -4.03 12.55 6.45
CA LEU A 259 -5.19 13.23 5.87
C LEU A 259 -6.41 12.31 5.88
N SER A 260 -7.59 12.93 6.01
CA SER A 260 -8.89 12.30 5.79
C SER A 260 -9.53 12.80 4.50
N ASP A 261 -10.52 12.08 3.98
CA ASP A 261 -11.23 12.49 2.75
C ASP A 261 -12.13 13.71 2.96
N SER A 262 -12.59 13.95 4.19
CA SER A 262 -13.41 15.12 4.54
C SER A 262 -12.54 16.37 4.76
N GLN A 263 -11.36 16.41 4.15
CA GLN A 263 -10.34 17.47 4.25
C GLN A 263 -9.79 17.72 5.67
N LEU A 264 -10.24 17.00 6.71
CA LEU A 264 -9.62 17.07 8.03
C LEU A 264 -8.24 16.42 8.00
N PHE A 265 -7.32 16.94 8.80
CA PHE A 265 -6.02 16.33 9.03
C PHE A 265 -5.81 16.00 10.50
N LEU A 266 -5.06 14.93 10.72
CA LEU A 266 -4.60 14.47 12.02
C LEU A 266 -3.13 14.82 12.19
N SER A 267 -2.79 15.43 13.31
CA SER A 267 -1.40 15.72 13.66
C SER A 267 -1.03 15.11 15.01
N GLY A 268 0.16 14.49 15.05
CA GLY A 268 0.73 13.87 16.25
C GLY A 268 1.95 14.62 16.73
N SER A 269 2.05 14.82 18.04
CA SER A 269 3.16 15.52 18.67
C SER A 269 4.14 14.59 19.38
N SER A 270 5.40 15.02 19.47
CA SER A 270 6.40 14.41 20.36
C SER A 270 6.00 14.45 21.84
N LEU A 271 5.02 15.29 22.23
CA LEU A 271 4.46 15.35 23.58
C LEU A 271 3.31 14.35 23.82
N GLY A 272 3.01 13.47 22.86
CA GLY A 272 2.04 12.37 23.03
C GLY A 272 0.59 12.74 22.75
N ARG A 273 0.32 13.95 22.24
CA ARG A 273 -1.04 14.40 21.89
C ARG A 273 -1.32 14.21 20.40
N VAL A 274 -2.58 13.92 20.08
CA VAL A 274 -3.10 13.94 18.71
C VAL A 274 -4.23 14.94 18.62
N THR A 275 -4.23 15.74 17.56
CA THR A 275 -5.30 16.70 17.27
C THR A 275 -5.91 16.43 15.91
N VAL A 276 -7.20 16.71 15.80
CA VAL A 276 -7.95 16.77 14.55
C VAL A 276 -8.15 18.23 14.22
N SER A 277 -7.77 18.62 13.01
CA SER A 277 -7.83 20.00 12.55
C SER A 277 -8.50 20.05 11.18
N ASP A 278 -9.24 21.13 10.96
CA ASP A 278 -9.80 21.48 9.67
C ASP A 278 -8.85 22.51 9.03
N PRO A 279 -8.39 22.31 7.78
CA PRO A 279 -7.53 23.26 7.09
C PRO A 279 -8.18 24.63 6.89
N LEU A 280 -9.51 24.74 7.04
CA LEU A 280 -10.25 26.00 6.93
C LEU A 280 -10.38 26.76 8.25
N LEU A 281 -10.03 26.15 9.38
CA LEU A 281 -10.17 26.73 10.72
C LEU A 281 -8.80 27.01 11.35
N ASP A 282 -8.68 28.16 12.04
CA ASP A 282 -7.44 28.56 12.72
C ASP A 282 -7.14 27.72 13.98
N GLN A 283 -8.16 27.07 14.54
CA GLN A 283 -8.05 26.26 15.76
C GLN A 283 -8.34 24.77 15.48
N PRO A 284 -7.70 23.85 16.22
CA PRO A 284 -8.01 22.44 16.10
C PRO A 284 -9.46 22.15 16.49
N VAL A 285 -10.13 21.32 15.68
CA VAL A 285 -11.52 20.89 15.90
C VAL A 285 -11.64 20.06 17.17
N ALA A 286 -10.68 19.16 17.38
CA ALA A 286 -10.67 18.29 18.55
C ALA A 286 -9.25 17.92 18.97
N MET A 287 -9.09 17.65 20.27
CA MET A 287 -7.86 17.08 20.82
C MET A 287 -8.17 15.68 21.37
N LEU A 288 -7.55 14.67 20.77
CA LEU A 288 -7.68 13.28 21.15
C LEU A 288 -6.68 13.00 22.28
N LYS A 289 -7.20 12.94 23.51
CA LYS A 289 -6.40 12.59 24.68
C LYS A 289 -6.30 11.08 24.80
N SER A 290 -5.07 10.57 24.81
CA SER A 290 -4.78 9.19 25.19
C SER A 290 -4.99 9.02 26.70
N THR A 291 -5.38 7.81 27.11
CA THR A 291 -5.53 7.45 28.53
C THR A 291 -4.15 7.21 29.17
N ILE A 292 -3.17 6.79 28.36
CA ILE A 292 -1.82 6.47 28.79
C ILE A 292 -0.84 7.51 28.22
N THR A 293 -0.29 8.37 29.08
CA THR A 293 0.75 9.34 28.69
C THR A 293 2.13 8.67 28.54
N ALA A 294 2.23 7.63 27.71
CA ALA A 294 3.45 6.86 27.49
C ALA A 294 4.06 7.18 26.10
N GLY A 295 4.84 8.26 26.07
CA GLY A 295 5.73 8.57 24.96
C GLY A 295 5.15 9.47 23.87
N GLY A 296 6.04 10.01 23.04
CA GLY A 296 5.68 10.86 21.92
C GLY A 296 5.04 10.06 20.79
N ILE A 297 4.11 10.66 20.06
CA ILE A 297 3.53 10.06 18.85
C ILE A 297 4.62 10.03 17.78
N GLN A 298 4.76 8.92 17.07
CA GLN A 298 5.74 8.74 15.98
C GLN A 298 5.08 8.53 14.63
N THR A 299 3.88 7.96 14.62
CA THR A 299 3.16 7.63 13.39
C THR A 299 1.67 7.73 13.61
N ILE A 300 0.96 8.18 12.58
CA ILE A 300 -0.50 8.21 12.52
C ILE A 300 -0.93 7.66 11.16
N CYS A 301 -2.03 6.90 11.17
CA CYS A 301 -2.69 6.42 9.96
C CYS A 301 -4.21 6.54 10.12
N PHE A 302 -4.87 7.11 9.11
CA PHE A 302 -6.33 7.20 9.06
C PHE A 302 -6.94 6.13 8.15
N ASN A 303 -8.01 5.50 8.60
CA ASN A 303 -8.83 4.59 7.83
C ASN A 303 -10.16 5.22 7.41
N GLN A 304 -10.30 5.44 6.11
CA GLN A 304 -11.50 5.98 5.49
C GLN A 304 -12.69 5.00 5.57
N GLY A 305 -12.46 3.71 5.36
CA GLY A 305 -13.55 2.71 5.35
C GLY A 305 -14.22 2.53 6.71
N SER A 306 -13.48 2.74 7.81
CA SER A 306 -14.00 2.60 9.18
C SER A 306 -14.15 3.93 9.93
N ASN A 307 -13.60 5.03 9.42
CA ASN A 307 -13.40 6.31 10.10
C ASN A 307 -12.61 6.18 11.43
N LEU A 308 -11.71 5.21 11.48
CA LEU A 308 -10.81 4.99 12.61
C LEU A 308 -9.46 5.65 12.33
N ALA A 309 -8.89 6.26 13.37
CA ALA A 309 -7.52 6.78 13.35
C ALA A 309 -6.66 5.95 14.29
N PHE A 310 -5.47 5.60 13.84
CA PHE A 310 -4.48 4.85 14.61
C PHE A 310 -3.25 5.71 14.84
N SER A 311 -2.67 5.63 16.03
CA SER A 311 -1.39 6.26 16.34
C SER A 311 -0.44 5.27 16.99
N GLY A 312 0.87 5.45 16.79
CA GLY A 312 1.92 4.67 17.44
C GLY A 312 2.86 5.57 18.22
N THR A 313 3.27 5.13 19.42
CA THR A 313 4.11 5.91 20.34
C THR A 313 5.55 5.40 20.44
N THR A 314 6.44 6.23 21.02
CA THR A 314 7.80 5.83 21.39
C THR A 314 7.87 4.74 22.47
N ALA A 315 6.81 4.57 23.27
CA ALA A 315 6.74 3.51 24.28
C ALA A 315 6.12 2.20 23.75
N GLY A 316 5.78 2.14 22.46
CA GLY A 316 5.24 0.94 21.81
C GLY A 316 3.74 0.74 21.96
N TYR A 317 3.03 1.77 22.43
CA TYR A 317 1.56 1.78 22.47
C TYR A 317 1.01 2.13 21.09
N VAL A 318 -0.14 1.54 20.79
CA VAL A 318 -0.98 1.89 19.66
C VAL A 318 -2.36 2.26 20.20
N SER A 319 -2.91 3.37 19.74
CA SER A 319 -4.20 3.88 20.17
C SER A 319 -5.12 4.02 18.97
N CYS A 320 -6.38 3.67 19.13
CA CYS A 320 -7.41 3.78 18.12
C CYS A 320 -8.48 4.77 18.55
N TRP A 321 -8.81 5.72 17.67
CA TRP A 321 -9.87 6.69 17.87
C TRP A 321 -10.94 6.57 16.79
N ASP A 322 -12.19 6.68 17.18
CA ASP A 322 -13.31 6.87 16.28
C ASP A 322 -13.47 8.37 16.03
N LEU A 323 -13.18 8.82 14.80
CA LEU A 323 -13.26 10.23 14.45
C LEU A 323 -14.69 10.75 14.33
N ARG A 324 -15.68 9.87 14.10
CA ARG A 324 -17.09 10.29 14.08
C ARG A 324 -17.57 10.65 15.48
N LYS A 325 -17.10 9.91 16.48
CA LYS A 325 -17.45 10.11 17.89
C LYS A 325 -16.41 10.89 18.69
N MET A 326 -15.31 11.29 18.05
CA MET A 326 -14.13 11.93 18.66
C MET A 326 -13.69 11.29 19.97
N ARG A 327 -13.66 9.95 20.02
CA ARG A 327 -13.35 9.20 21.25
C ARG A 327 -12.37 8.07 21.02
N GLN A 328 -11.61 7.73 22.06
CA GLN A 328 -10.78 6.54 22.09
C GLN A 328 -11.65 5.28 22.14
N VAL A 329 -11.35 4.35 21.24
CA VAL A 329 -11.96 3.02 21.17
C VAL A 329 -11.16 2.05 22.04
N TRP A 330 -9.85 2.01 21.83
CA TRP A 330 -8.93 1.16 22.59
C TRP A 330 -7.51 1.72 22.54
N GLU A 331 -6.67 1.26 23.45
CA GLU A 331 -5.25 1.58 23.53
C GLU A 331 -4.50 0.40 24.11
N ASN A 332 -3.57 -0.17 23.34
CA ASN A 332 -2.88 -1.41 23.68
C ASN A 332 -1.37 -1.28 23.44
N ARG A 333 -0.57 -1.94 24.27
CA ARG A 333 0.88 -2.07 24.03
C ARG A 333 1.12 -3.17 22.98
N VAL A 334 1.32 -2.76 21.73
CA VAL A 334 1.56 -3.67 20.59
C VAL A 334 3.02 -4.11 20.53
N SER A 335 3.95 -3.26 20.95
CA SER A 335 5.39 -3.49 20.92
C SER A 335 6.00 -3.16 22.29
N PRO A 336 7.04 -3.87 22.75
CA PRO A 336 7.77 -3.45 23.95
C PRO A 336 8.57 -2.16 23.72
N ASN A 337 8.86 -1.83 22.46
CA ASN A 337 9.67 -0.68 22.06
C ASN A 337 8.95 0.24 21.04
N VAL A 338 9.62 1.33 20.64
CA VAL A 338 9.15 2.34 19.68
C VAL A 338 8.46 1.73 18.46
N VAL A 339 7.25 2.20 18.14
CA VAL A 339 6.55 1.92 16.88
C VAL A 339 6.82 3.08 15.91
N TYR A 340 7.56 2.82 14.84
CA TYR A 340 7.92 3.85 13.86
C TYR A 340 6.90 4.02 12.76
N SER A 341 6.19 2.96 12.40
CA SER A 341 5.28 3.00 11.26
C SER A 341 4.09 2.09 11.49
N ILE A 342 2.91 2.64 11.22
CA ILE A 342 1.66 1.91 11.11
C ILE A 342 1.12 2.16 9.71
N GLN A 343 0.71 1.10 9.03
CA GLN A 343 0.05 1.17 7.74
C GLN A 343 -1.16 0.26 7.70
N GLN A 344 -2.10 0.64 6.86
CA GLN A 344 -3.25 -0.17 6.55
C GLN A 344 -3.60 0.00 5.07
N LEU A 345 -4.39 -0.94 4.55
CA LEU A 345 -4.88 -0.87 3.20
C LEU A 345 -6.16 -0.02 3.19
N LYS A 346 -6.31 0.88 2.20
CA LYS A 346 -7.38 1.89 2.11
C LYS A 346 -8.80 1.32 2.35
N ASN A 347 -9.07 0.11 1.87
CA ASN A 347 -10.39 -0.53 1.93
C ASN A 347 -10.46 -1.65 2.98
N ASP A 348 -9.37 -1.93 3.71
CA ASP A 348 -9.37 -2.95 4.75
C ASP A 348 -9.79 -2.33 6.09
N THR A 349 -10.85 -2.86 6.68
CA THR A 349 -11.36 -2.43 7.99
C THR A 349 -11.05 -3.44 9.10
N SER A 350 -10.27 -4.47 8.78
CA SER A 350 -10.09 -5.64 9.63
C SER A 350 -8.70 -5.71 10.25
N VAL A 351 -7.64 -5.42 9.48
CA VAL A 351 -6.26 -5.54 9.96
C VAL A 351 -5.39 -4.36 9.57
N MET A 352 -4.41 -4.07 10.41
CA MET A 352 -3.34 -3.11 10.14
C MET A 352 -1.99 -3.74 10.46
N VAL A 353 -0.93 -3.12 9.97
CA VAL A 353 0.43 -3.60 10.17
C VAL A 353 1.26 -2.53 10.88
N ALA A 354 2.00 -2.95 11.90
CA ALA A 354 2.88 -2.10 12.68
C ALA A 354 4.32 -2.63 12.67
N GLY A 355 5.29 -1.72 12.65
CA GLY A 355 6.71 -2.03 12.72
C GLY A 355 7.47 -0.99 13.54
N GLY A 356 8.57 -1.43 14.16
CA GLY A 356 9.30 -0.63 15.14
C GLY A 356 10.79 -0.95 15.21
N ILE A 357 11.43 -0.41 16.25
CA ILE A 357 12.87 -0.58 16.53
C ILE A 357 13.27 -2.03 16.78
N ASP A 358 12.34 -2.85 17.25
CA ASP A 358 12.61 -4.24 17.59
C ASP A 358 12.71 -5.17 16.37
N GLY A 359 12.33 -4.67 15.19
CA GLY A 359 12.40 -5.39 13.92
C GLY A 359 11.34 -6.47 13.73
N VAL A 360 10.29 -6.46 14.55
CA VAL A 360 9.20 -7.43 14.46
C VAL A 360 8.01 -6.79 13.76
N LEU A 361 7.58 -7.39 12.64
CA LEU A 361 6.39 -6.98 11.93
C LEU A 361 5.15 -7.56 12.61
N ARG A 362 4.20 -6.71 12.98
CA ARG A 362 2.98 -7.13 13.69
C ARG A 362 1.75 -6.84 12.87
N VAL A 363 0.90 -7.85 12.70
CA VAL A 363 -0.45 -7.72 12.17
C VAL A 363 -1.40 -7.56 13.35
N VAL A 364 -2.13 -6.46 13.39
CA VAL A 364 -2.99 -6.07 14.50
C VAL A 364 -4.44 -5.98 14.03
N ASP A 365 -5.37 -6.48 14.82
CA ASP A 365 -6.80 -6.32 14.56
C ASP A 365 -7.22 -4.87 14.80
N GLN A 366 -7.85 -4.23 13.80
CA GLN A 366 -8.20 -2.81 13.88
C GLN A 366 -9.25 -2.52 14.96
N LYS A 367 -10.16 -3.46 15.24
CA LYS A 367 -11.29 -3.26 16.16
C LYS A 367 -10.92 -3.49 17.62
N SER A 368 -10.10 -4.49 17.89
CA SER A 368 -9.72 -4.87 19.27
C SER A 368 -8.32 -4.41 19.68
N GLY A 369 -7.48 -4.06 18.72
CA GLY A 369 -6.07 -3.72 18.96
C GLY A 369 -5.21 -4.90 19.40
N ARG A 370 -5.71 -6.14 19.28
CA ARG A 370 -4.95 -7.34 19.60
C ARG A 370 -3.96 -7.65 18.48
N VAL A 371 -2.74 -8.02 18.86
CA VAL A 371 -1.77 -8.57 17.90
C VAL A 371 -2.30 -9.93 17.46
N LEU A 372 -2.47 -10.12 16.16
CA LEU A 372 -2.97 -11.37 15.57
C LEU A 372 -1.81 -12.25 15.10
N SER A 373 -0.74 -11.65 14.58
CA SER A 373 0.46 -12.37 14.16
C SER A 373 1.69 -11.47 14.24
N SER A 374 2.83 -12.08 14.59
CA SER A 374 4.14 -11.44 14.60
C SER A 374 5.07 -12.17 13.64
N CYS A 375 5.86 -11.44 12.85
CA CYS A 375 6.72 -12.00 11.80
C CYS A 375 8.11 -11.37 11.87
N ILE A 376 9.14 -12.18 11.65
CA ILE A 376 10.55 -11.79 11.52
C ILE A 376 11.14 -12.40 10.25
N MET A 377 12.36 -11.99 9.88
CA MET A 377 13.08 -12.65 8.79
C MET A 377 13.65 -13.98 9.27
N ASP A 378 13.61 -14.98 8.40
CA ASP A 378 14.36 -16.22 8.58
C ASP A 378 15.81 -15.99 8.12
N ASP A 379 16.76 -16.58 8.85
CA ASP A 379 18.18 -16.51 8.52
C ASP A 379 18.53 -17.43 7.33
N LYS A 380 17.72 -18.47 7.11
CA LYS A 380 17.92 -19.43 6.02
C LYS A 380 17.60 -18.79 4.66
N VAL A 381 18.64 -18.44 3.92
CA VAL A 381 18.55 -17.99 2.51
C VAL A 381 17.93 -19.11 1.67
N SER A 382 16.78 -18.84 1.06
CA SER A 382 16.01 -19.92 0.41
C SER A 382 16.37 -20.18 -1.04
N THR A 383 16.85 -19.23 -1.85
CA THR A 383 17.52 -19.47 -3.17
C THR A 383 17.90 -18.19 -3.92
N VAL A 384 18.78 -18.38 -4.91
CA VAL A 384 19.58 -17.50 -5.80
C VAL A 384 18.99 -16.17 -6.31
N LEU A 385 19.88 -15.18 -6.35
CA LEU A 385 19.89 -13.91 -7.08
C LEU A 385 19.11 -13.94 -8.41
N ARG A 386 18.00 -13.21 -8.49
CA ARG A 386 17.36 -12.94 -9.78
C ARG A 386 18.01 -11.72 -10.42
N ARG A 387 18.93 -11.92 -11.38
CA ARG A 387 19.40 -10.83 -12.27
C ARG A 387 18.31 -10.48 -13.28
N GLN A 388 17.24 -9.84 -12.84
CA GLN A 388 16.40 -9.09 -13.76
C GLN A 388 16.97 -7.67 -13.80
N SER A 389 17.71 -7.35 -14.87
CA SER A 389 18.19 -6.00 -15.19
C SER A 389 18.96 -5.28 -14.08
N GLN A 390 20.26 -5.57 -13.95
CA GLN A 390 21.24 -4.91 -13.07
C GLN A 390 20.98 -4.96 -11.54
N VAL A 391 19.74 -5.17 -11.08
CA VAL A 391 19.41 -5.23 -9.65
C VAL A 391 19.55 -6.66 -9.14
N VAL A 392 20.27 -6.80 -8.04
CA VAL A 392 20.42 -8.04 -7.27
C VAL A 392 19.27 -8.11 -6.26
N VAL A 393 18.41 -9.12 -6.40
CA VAL A 393 17.32 -9.39 -5.45
C VAL A 393 17.62 -10.68 -4.70
N GLU A 394 17.77 -10.59 -3.38
CA GLU A 394 17.87 -11.73 -2.46
C GLU A 394 16.47 -12.17 -2.02
N LYS A 395 16.19 -13.47 -2.09
CA LYS A 395 14.95 -14.04 -1.54
C LYS A 395 15.21 -14.76 -0.22
N ARG A 396 14.45 -14.38 0.80
CA ARG A 396 14.42 -14.97 2.14
C ARG A 396 12.99 -15.37 2.49
N ARG A 397 12.84 -16.26 3.46
CA ARG A 397 11.54 -16.58 4.04
C ARG A 397 11.30 -15.75 5.29
N GLY A 398 10.05 -15.45 5.58
CA GLY A 398 9.64 -14.93 6.88
C GLY A 398 9.27 -16.06 7.83
N LYS A 399 9.57 -15.89 9.11
CA LYS A 399 9.16 -16.79 10.19
C LYS A 399 8.15 -16.09 11.08
N ARG A 400 7.04 -16.77 11.39
CA ARG A 400 6.08 -16.28 12.39
C ARG A 400 6.60 -16.60 13.79
N VAL A 401 6.45 -15.64 14.69
CA VAL A 401 6.90 -15.71 16.08
C VAL A 401 5.67 -15.79 16.99
N SER A 402 5.70 -16.62 18.03
CA SER A 402 4.62 -16.64 19.03
C SER A 402 4.62 -15.34 19.84
N GLN A 403 3.46 -15.02 20.43
CA GLN A 403 3.30 -13.75 21.16
C GLN A 403 4.11 -13.71 22.46
N ASP A 404 4.41 -14.88 23.04
CA ASP A 404 5.11 -15.01 24.31
C ASP A 404 6.64 -15.05 24.18
N VAL A 405 7.19 -14.95 22.96
CA VAL A 405 8.65 -14.97 22.79
C VAL A 405 9.25 -13.68 23.33
N GLU A 406 10.21 -13.82 24.23
CA GLU A 406 11.09 -12.72 24.62
C GLU A 406 11.92 -12.24 23.42
N ILE A 407 11.60 -11.06 22.92
CA ILE A 407 12.20 -10.49 21.71
C ILE A 407 13.72 -10.30 21.86
N ASP A 408 14.21 -10.11 23.08
CA ASP A 408 15.63 -9.95 23.37
C ASP A 408 16.44 -11.23 23.15
N LYS A 409 15.79 -12.41 23.19
CA LYS A 409 16.42 -13.70 22.87
C LYS A 409 16.54 -13.95 21.37
N ILE A 410 15.84 -13.18 20.54
CA ILE A 410 15.91 -13.31 19.08
C ILE A 410 17.12 -12.53 18.55
N GLU A 411 17.94 -13.18 17.72
CA GLU A 411 19.13 -12.57 17.11
C GLU A 411 18.80 -11.29 16.35
N ARG A 412 19.56 -10.22 16.59
CA ARG A 412 19.32 -8.91 15.96
C ARG A 412 19.43 -8.94 14.42
N LYS A 413 20.21 -9.88 13.87
CA LYS A 413 20.39 -10.05 12.41
C LYS A 413 19.08 -10.44 11.71
N THR A 414 18.22 -11.22 12.36
CA THR A 414 16.93 -11.68 11.82
C THR A 414 15.79 -10.67 12.03
N ARG A 415 16.04 -9.61 12.82
CA ARG A 415 15.07 -8.56 13.16
C ARG A 415 15.68 -7.16 13.05
N PRO A 416 16.15 -6.75 11.87
CA PRO A 416 16.57 -5.37 11.70
C PRO A 416 15.37 -4.43 11.90
N GLN A 417 15.66 -3.27 12.44
CA GLN A 417 14.66 -2.24 12.72
C GLN A 417 13.80 -1.93 11.49
N ILE A 418 12.51 -1.74 11.71
CA ILE A 418 11.54 -1.35 10.68
C ILE A 418 11.24 0.14 10.88
N SER A 419 11.90 1.02 10.12
CA SER A 419 11.71 2.47 10.26
C SER A 419 10.51 3.02 9.49
N CYS A 420 10.12 2.37 8.40
CA CYS A 420 9.02 2.79 7.55
C CYS A 420 8.36 1.55 6.96
N ILE A 421 7.03 1.60 6.81
CA ILE A 421 6.23 0.62 6.12
C ILE A 421 5.47 1.34 5.02
N ALA A 422 5.42 0.71 3.85
CA ALA A 422 4.48 1.07 2.78
C ALA A 422 3.69 -0.17 2.40
N MET A 423 2.36 -0.07 2.36
CA MET A 423 1.45 -1.19 2.12
C MET A 423 0.52 -0.89 0.94
N GLY A 424 0.12 -1.93 0.23
CA GLY A 424 -0.64 -1.82 -1.01
C GLY A 424 -0.61 -3.11 -1.78
N MET A 425 -1.41 -3.11 -2.85
CA MET A 425 -1.73 -4.29 -3.61
C MET A 425 -1.04 -4.25 -4.98
N LYS A 426 -0.43 -5.36 -5.36
CA LYS A 426 0.13 -5.59 -6.70
C LYS A 426 -0.99 -5.99 -7.67
N LYS A 427 -0.94 -5.53 -8.92
CA LYS A 427 -1.75 -6.08 -10.02
C LYS A 427 -0.79 -6.73 -11.00
N ASP A 428 -0.66 -8.06 -10.96
CA ASP A 428 0.10 -8.79 -11.98
C ASP A 428 -0.75 -9.00 -13.24
N SER A 429 -0.08 -9.26 -14.37
CA SER A 429 -0.71 -9.62 -15.66
C SER A 429 -1.56 -10.90 -15.59
N SER A 430 -1.45 -11.65 -14.49
CA SER A 430 -2.27 -12.80 -14.15
C SER A 430 -3.32 -12.49 -13.08
N SER A 431 -3.72 -11.24 -12.89
CA SER A 431 -4.80 -10.81 -11.97
C SER A 431 -4.58 -11.08 -10.48
N SER A 432 -3.40 -11.53 -10.01
CA SER A 432 -3.16 -11.81 -8.58
C SER A 432 -2.79 -10.54 -7.79
N LEU A 433 -3.44 -10.35 -6.63
CA LEU A 433 -3.15 -9.34 -5.63
C LEU A 433 -2.07 -9.83 -4.68
N PHE A 434 -0.93 -9.14 -4.64
CA PHE A 434 0.12 -9.40 -3.67
C PHE A 434 0.23 -8.26 -2.68
N PHE A 435 0.45 -8.63 -1.42
CA PHE A 435 0.87 -7.68 -0.40
C PHE A 435 2.33 -7.39 -0.60
N LYS A 436 2.68 -6.11 -0.61
CA LYS A 436 4.06 -5.70 -0.60
C LYS A 436 4.26 -4.73 0.54
N LEU A 437 5.16 -5.09 1.44
CA LEU A 437 5.48 -4.31 2.62
C LEU A 437 6.97 -3.99 2.57
N SER A 438 7.30 -2.76 2.20
CA SER A 438 8.70 -2.34 2.17
C SER A 438 9.12 -1.93 3.58
N THR A 439 10.12 -2.60 4.15
CA THR A 439 10.77 -2.19 5.40
C THR A 439 12.21 -1.78 5.12
N ARG A 440 12.76 -0.89 5.95
CA ARG A 440 14.09 -0.31 5.75
C ARG A 440 14.99 -0.63 6.92
N THR A 441 16.13 -1.24 6.61
CA THR A 441 17.15 -1.68 7.56
C THR A 441 18.43 -0.83 7.47
N SER A 442 18.70 -0.20 6.31
CA SER A 442 19.79 0.76 6.10
C SER A 442 19.74 1.47 4.72
N VAL A 443 20.42 0.89 3.72
CA VAL A 443 20.47 1.19 2.26
C VAL A 443 19.58 0.23 1.46
N GLU A 444 19.19 -0.88 2.09
CA GLU A 444 18.38 -1.94 1.51
C GLU A 444 16.88 -1.68 1.72
N CYS A 445 16.09 -2.09 0.73
CA CYS A 445 14.65 -2.26 0.82
C CYS A 445 14.34 -3.74 0.99
N ASP A 446 13.61 -4.09 2.03
CA ASP A 446 13.03 -5.42 2.21
C ASP A 446 11.56 -5.37 1.83
N CYS A 447 11.20 -5.93 0.67
CA CYS A 447 9.81 -6.25 0.36
C CYS A 447 9.42 -7.52 1.10
N VAL A 448 8.47 -7.42 2.00
CA VAL A 448 7.76 -8.57 2.53
C VAL A 448 6.49 -8.76 1.71
N SER A 449 6.35 -9.93 1.09
CA SER A 449 5.12 -10.37 0.45
C SER A 449 4.55 -11.57 1.17
N ALA A 450 3.29 -11.46 1.59
CA ALA A 450 2.49 -12.61 1.95
C ALA A 450 1.87 -13.16 0.65
N GLU A 451 2.27 -14.36 0.26
CA GLU A 451 1.69 -15.00 -0.93
C GLU A 451 0.25 -15.39 -0.62
N VAL A 452 -0.67 -14.72 -1.31
CA VAL A 452 -2.04 -15.16 -1.48
C VAL A 452 -2.49 -14.73 -2.86
N LYS A 453 -2.77 -15.69 -3.75
CA LYS A 453 -3.27 -15.42 -5.09
C LYS A 453 -4.75 -15.02 -5.00
N CYS A 454 -5.02 -13.73 -4.83
CA CYS A 454 -6.38 -13.21 -4.85
C CYS A 454 -6.62 -12.55 -6.20
N PHE A 455 -7.57 -13.04 -6.99
CA PHE A 455 -7.78 -12.51 -8.33
C PHE A 455 -8.90 -11.48 -8.36
N LEU A 456 -8.55 -10.19 -8.43
CA LEU A 456 -9.53 -9.11 -8.62
C LEU A 456 -9.19 -8.33 -9.89
N THR A 457 -10.09 -8.39 -10.85
CA THR A 457 -10.10 -7.50 -12.02
C THR A 457 -11.15 -6.42 -11.82
N SER A 458 -10.75 -5.20 -12.18
CA SER A 458 -11.61 -4.00 -12.31
C SER A 458 -12.28 -3.97 -13.66
#